data_AF-A0A6J8DVW7-F1
#
_entry.id   AF-A0A6J8DVW7-F1
#
_cell.length_a   1.000
_cell.length_b   1.000
_cell.length_c   1.000
_cell.angle_alpha   90.00
_cell.angle_beta   90.00
_cell.angle_gamma   90.00
#
_symmetry.space_group_name_H-M   'P 1'
#
loop_
_entity.id
_entity.type
_entity.pdbx_description
1 polymer ?
#
loop_
_entity_poly.entity_id
_entity_poly.type
_entity_poly.pdbx_seq_one_letter_code
_entity_poly.pdbx_strand_id
1 'polypeptide(L)'
;MLGNTNVKDRLKITGDHSIGEYHLNISDIRPSDQTRYECSISKTTRVHSQQLIVIVVPSAITIEHVTPDNKISGIEGQYMTIKCTADGGHPAPGIKLVILGSTYFGKQSAQHTFKPVMSNDGSDVTCQVKYEDIRYYPLHTSAYIYLKFKPVITGFIPDILRTEETKAFVHVVISCRSTGSRPAASMYWFLGQKNYCNETITKTT
;
A
#
# COMPACT_ATOMS: atom_id res chain seq x y z
N MET A 1 25.86 -11.20 27.29
CA MET A 1 25.69 -12.33 28.22
C MET A 1 24.41 -13.05 27.84
N LEU A 2 24.45 -13.96 26.86
CA LEU A 2 23.26 -14.73 26.44
C LEU A 2 23.20 -15.97 27.31
N GLY A 3 22.23 -16.03 28.22
CA GLY A 3 21.95 -17.21 29.02
C GLY A 3 21.58 -18.37 28.11
N ASN A 4 22.44 -19.39 28.05
CA ASN A 4 22.17 -20.64 27.38
C ASN A 4 21.15 -21.44 28.20
N THR A 5 19.88 -21.04 28.17
CA THR A 5 18.79 -21.82 28.77
C THR A 5 18.60 -23.09 27.95
N ASN A 6 18.81 -24.23 28.59
CA ASN A 6 18.68 -25.55 27.97
C ASN A 6 17.22 -25.76 27.54
N VAL A 7 16.99 -26.17 26.29
CA VAL A 7 15.63 -26.46 25.78
C VAL A 7 14.90 -27.45 26.68
N LYS A 8 15.62 -28.37 27.33
CA LYS A 8 15.08 -29.37 28.26
C LYS A 8 14.31 -28.77 29.43
N ASP A 9 14.66 -27.56 29.87
CA ASP A 9 14.03 -26.91 31.02
C ASP A 9 12.59 -26.44 30.71
N ARG A 10 12.25 -26.31 29.42
CA ARG A 10 10.93 -25.88 28.93
C ARG A 10 10.07 -27.04 28.43
N LEU A 11 10.60 -28.27 28.43
CA LEU A 11 9.88 -29.46 27.97
C LEU A 11 9.24 -30.18 29.16
N LYS A 12 7.96 -30.52 29.03
CA LYS A 12 7.22 -31.31 30.02
C LYS A 12 6.39 -32.38 29.34
N ILE A 13 6.47 -33.60 29.85
CA ILE A 13 5.55 -34.67 29.47
C ILE A 13 4.24 -34.48 30.23
N THR A 14 3.12 -34.50 29.49
CA THR A 14 1.75 -34.34 29.99
C THR A 14 0.82 -35.33 29.26
N GLY A 15 -0.50 -35.20 29.43
CA GLY A 15 -1.51 -36.11 28.86
C GLY A 15 -2.02 -37.14 29.86
N ASP A 16 -3.16 -37.76 29.57
CA ASP A 16 -3.70 -38.86 30.36
C ASP A 16 -3.09 -40.21 29.94
N HIS A 17 -2.09 -40.65 30.70
CA HIS A 17 -1.34 -41.87 30.39
C HIS A 17 -2.19 -43.13 30.62
N SER A 18 -3.27 -43.05 31.40
CA SER A 18 -4.16 -44.19 31.68
C SER A 18 -4.97 -44.61 30.44
N ILE A 19 -5.20 -43.68 29.52
CA ILE A 19 -5.90 -43.91 28.24
C ILE A 19 -4.95 -43.87 27.03
N GLY A 20 -3.64 -43.76 27.25
CA GLY A 20 -2.62 -43.81 26.21
C GLY A 20 -2.27 -42.48 25.56
N GLU A 21 -2.64 -41.34 26.15
CA GLU A 21 -2.16 -40.03 25.69
C GLU A 21 -0.76 -39.73 26.23
N TYR A 22 0.13 -39.21 25.38
CA TYR A 22 1.48 -38.83 25.78
C TYR A 22 1.89 -37.54 25.07
N HIS A 23 1.68 -36.41 25.73
CA HIS A 23 1.87 -35.09 25.16
C HIS A 23 3.24 -34.53 25.52
N LEU A 24 3.95 -33.98 24.53
CA LEU A 24 5.09 -33.11 24.78
C LEU A 24 4.60 -31.65 24.83
N ASN A 25 4.63 -31.05 26.01
CA ASN A 25 4.34 -29.64 26.22
C ASN A 25 5.63 -28.83 26.20
N ILE A 26 5.66 -27.75 25.42
CA ILE A 26 6.81 -26.85 25.25
C ILE A 26 6.38 -25.44 25.65
N SER A 27 6.89 -24.94 26.77
CA SER A 27 6.63 -23.56 27.21
C SER A 27 7.60 -22.55 26.56
N ASP A 28 7.19 -21.30 26.41
CA ASP A 28 8.03 -20.19 25.90
C ASP A 28 8.72 -20.56 24.57
N ILE A 29 7.91 -20.79 23.52
CA ILE A 29 8.40 -21.25 22.22
C ILE A 29 9.33 -20.20 21.58
N ARG A 30 10.45 -20.66 21.01
CA ARG A 30 11.46 -19.80 20.39
C ARG A 30 11.77 -20.24 18.97
N PRO A 31 12.27 -19.35 18.08
CA PRO A 31 12.68 -19.75 16.73
C PRO A 31 13.69 -20.90 16.70
N SER A 32 14.54 -21.01 17.72
CA SER A 32 15.51 -22.11 17.87
C SER A 32 14.88 -23.49 18.12
N ASP A 33 13.60 -23.54 18.51
CA ASP A 33 12.90 -24.80 18.77
C ASP A 33 12.37 -25.45 17.49
N GLN A 34 12.42 -24.73 16.36
CA GLN A 34 12.01 -25.24 15.06
C GLN A 34 12.86 -26.44 14.63
N THR A 35 12.32 -27.64 14.82
CA THR A 35 12.95 -28.91 14.46
C THR A 35 11.90 -30.00 14.28
N ARG A 36 12.36 -31.20 13.91
CA ARG A 36 11.54 -32.41 13.87
C ARG A 36 11.45 -33.03 15.26
N TYR A 37 10.23 -33.24 15.74
CA TYR A 37 9.95 -33.95 16.98
C TYR A 37 9.47 -35.35 16.66
N GLU A 38 9.94 -36.33 17.42
CA GLU A 38 9.67 -37.74 17.19
C GLU A 38 9.13 -38.41 18.45
N CYS A 39 8.11 -39.25 18.27
CA CYS A 39 7.56 -40.12 19.30
C CYS A 39 7.82 -41.57 18.90
N SER A 40 8.47 -42.33 19.79
CA SER A 40 8.82 -43.73 19.59
C SER A 40 8.38 -44.58 20.78
N ILE A 41 8.16 -45.87 20.54
CA ILE A 41 7.71 -46.83 21.55
C ILE A 41 8.74 -47.95 21.65
N SER A 42 9.25 -48.23 22.84
CA SER A 42 10.43 -49.10 23.07
C SER A 42 10.32 -50.53 22.53
N LYS A 43 9.09 -51.05 22.31
CA LYS A 43 8.85 -52.42 21.83
C LYS A 43 8.52 -52.52 20.33
N THR A 44 8.70 -51.43 19.59
CA THR A 44 8.39 -51.37 18.16
C THR A 44 9.41 -50.48 17.45
N THR A 45 9.62 -50.68 16.15
CA THR A 45 10.43 -49.79 15.31
C THR A 45 9.63 -48.61 14.76
N ARG A 46 8.33 -48.51 15.08
CA ARG A 46 7.47 -47.42 14.63
C ARG A 46 7.84 -46.13 15.34
N VAL A 47 8.21 -45.14 14.54
CA VAL A 47 8.45 -43.76 14.95
C VAL A 47 7.45 -42.90 14.20
N HIS A 48 6.74 -42.04 14.92
CA HIS A 48 5.94 -40.98 14.31
C HIS A 48 6.64 -39.65 14.53
N SER A 49 6.64 -38.80 13.51
CA SER A 49 7.38 -37.54 13.54
C SER A 49 6.53 -36.39 13.05
N GLN A 50 6.68 -35.24 13.69
CA GLN A 50 6.04 -33.98 13.30
C GLN A 50 7.09 -32.87 13.20
N GLN A 51 6.95 -32.03 12.18
CA GLN A 51 7.79 -30.84 12.03
C GLN A 51 7.17 -29.68 12.81
N LEU A 52 7.93 -29.09 13.73
CA LEU A 52 7.58 -27.80 14.30
C LEU A 52 8.07 -26.68 13.37
N ILE A 53 7.21 -25.72 13.07
CA ILE A 53 7.56 -24.48 12.38
C ILE A 53 7.17 -23.33 13.31
N VAL A 54 8.12 -22.46 13.61
CA VAL A 54 7.88 -21.30 14.48
C VAL A 54 7.75 -20.08 13.58
N ILE A 55 6.57 -19.46 13.62
CA ILE A 55 6.30 -18.26 12.83
C ILE A 55 6.90 -17.05 13.53
N VAL A 56 7.82 -16.39 12.84
CA VAL A 56 8.38 -15.09 13.22
C VAL A 56 7.69 -14.03 12.38
N VAL A 57 6.95 -13.14 13.03
CA VAL A 57 6.30 -12.00 12.37
C VAL A 57 7.38 -11.02 11.88
N PRO A 58 7.20 -10.38 10.71
CA PRO A 58 8.12 -9.34 10.23
C PRO A 58 8.27 -8.20 11.24
N SER A 59 9.36 -7.44 11.16
CA SER A 59 9.58 -6.25 12.00
C SER A 59 8.73 -5.07 11.54
N ALA A 60 8.55 -4.93 10.22
CA ALA A 60 7.82 -3.84 9.60
C ALA A 60 7.18 -4.27 8.27
N ILE A 61 6.21 -3.46 7.81
CA ILE A 61 5.65 -3.52 6.46
C ILE A 61 5.59 -2.10 5.90
N THR A 62 6.10 -1.90 4.69
CA THR A 62 6.25 -0.57 4.09
C THR A 62 5.70 -0.54 2.68
N ILE A 63 4.95 0.51 2.36
CA ILE A 63 4.63 0.87 0.97
C ILE A 63 5.71 1.86 0.50
N GLU A 64 6.31 1.61 -0.66
CA GLU A 64 7.38 2.45 -1.21
C GLU A 64 6.85 3.85 -1.59
N HIS A 65 7.73 4.85 -1.47
CA HIS A 65 7.45 6.25 -1.85
C HIS A 65 6.29 6.94 -1.12
N VAL A 66 5.91 6.44 0.07
CA VAL A 66 4.97 7.12 0.95
C VAL A 66 5.65 8.32 1.62
N THR A 67 5.02 9.48 1.50
CA THR A 67 5.43 10.71 2.20
C THR A 67 4.96 10.69 3.68
N PRO A 68 5.49 11.56 4.56
CA PRO A 68 5.03 11.64 5.96
C PRO A 68 3.53 11.87 6.15
N ASP A 69 2.86 12.50 5.17
CA ASP A 69 1.42 12.72 5.17
C ASP A 69 0.62 11.51 4.62
N ASN A 70 1.22 10.33 4.53
CA ASN A 70 0.66 9.10 3.97
C ASN A 70 0.23 9.19 2.49
N LYS A 71 0.88 10.06 1.71
CA LYS A 71 0.60 10.23 0.26
C LYS A 71 1.55 9.40 -0.58
N ILE A 72 1.00 8.76 -1.62
CA ILE A 72 1.73 8.21 -2.77
C ILE A 72 1.48 9.12 -3.97
N SER A 73 2.51 9.83 -4.42
CA SER A 73 2.36 10.79 -5.52
C SER A 73 2.32 10.12 -6.88
N GLY A 74 1.35 10.49 -7.72
CA GLY A 74 1.23 10.07 -9.12
C GLY A 74 0.90 11.25 -10.03
N ILE A 75 0.97 11.03 -11.35
CA ILE A 75 0.49 11.98 -12.35
C ILE A 75 -0.63 11.30 -13.14
N GLU A 76 -1.75 11.99 -13.33
CA GLU A 76 -2.86 11.48 -14.13
C GLU A 76 -2.38 11.04 -15.52
N GLY A 77 -2.78 9.83 -15.92
CA GLY A 77 -2.46 9.29 -17.24
C GLY A 77 -1.00 8.87 -17.41
N GLN A 78 -0.16 8.90 -16.37
CA GLN A 78 1.19 8.33 -16.39
C GLN A 78 1.27 7.08 -15.52
N TYR A 79 1.98 6.07 -16.00
CA TYR A 79 2.16 4.84 -15.22
C TYR A 79 2.79 5.14 -13.86
N MET A 80 2.21 4.57 -12.81
CA MET A 80 2.79 4.55 -11.47
C MET A 80 2.83 3.12 -10.94
N THR A 81 3.85 2.81 -10.14
CA THR A 81 4.01 1.52 -9.49
C THR A 81 3.85 1.71 -7.99
N ILE A 82 2.98 0.91 -7.38
CA ILE A 82 2.84 0.82 -5.94
C ILE A 82 3.39 -0.53 -5.52
N LYS A 83 4.40 -0.51 -4.67
CA LYS A 83 5.05 -1.70 -4.14
C LYS A 83 4.99 -1.69 -2.63
N CYS A 84 4.70 -2.85 -2.07
CA CYS A 84 4.72 -3.10 -0.64
C CYS A 84 5.69 -4.22 -0.31
N THR A 85 6.42 -4.10 0.80
CA THR A 85 7.43 -5.06 1.23
C THR A 85 7.38 -5.23 2.74
N ALA A 86 7.48 -6.48 3.20
CA ALA A 86 7.71 -6.80 4.61
C ALA A 86 9.22 -6.89 4.88
N ASP A 87 9.63 -6.46 6.07
CA ASP A 87 11.02 -6.58 6.53
C ASP A 87 11.17 -7.85 7.40
N GLY A 88 11.86 -8.84 6.85
CA GLY A 88 12.05 -10.14 7.49
C GLY A 88 10.77 -10.98 7.62
N GLY A 89 10.69 -11.74 8.70
CA GLY A 89 9.66 -12.73 8.95
C GLY A 89 10.07 -14.13 8.46
N HIS A 90 9.60 -15.15 9.18
CA HIS A 90 9.88 -16.54 8.87
C HIS A 90 8.65 -17.42 9.16
N PRO A 91 8.20 -18.28 8.24
CA PRO A 91 8.59 -18.32 6.82
C PRO A 91 8.37 -16.96 6.13
N ALA A 92 8.85 -16.81 4.90
CA ALA A 92 8.62 -15.58 4.13
C ALA A 92 7.11 -15.27 4.10
N PRO A 93 6.67 -14.13 4.66
CA PRO A 93 5.25 -13.79 4.77
C PRO A 93 4.58 -13.66 3.40
N GLY A 94 3.30 -14.03 3.34
CA GLY A 94 2.44 -13.60 2.26
C GLY A 94 2.11 -12.12 2.41
N ILE A 95 2.03 -11.40 1.29
CA ILE A 95 1.60 -10.00 1.24
C ILE A 95 0.26 -9.94 0.52
N LYS A 96 -0.69 -9.18 1.10
CA LYS A 96 -1.95 -8.78 0.47
C LYS A 96 -1.93 -7.27 0.28
N LEU A 97 -1.76 -6.83 -0.96
CA LEU A 97 -1.78 -5.43 -1.37
C LEU A 97 -3.13 -5.14 -2.03
N VAL A 98 -3.84 -4.12 -1.57
CA VAL A 98 -5.11 -3.68 -2.16
C VAL A 98 -4.94 -2.28 -2.73
N ILE A 99 -5.21 -2.14 -4.03
CA ILE A 99 -5.12 -0.88 -4.77
C ILE A 99 -6.41 -0.76 -5.60
N LEU A 100 -7.13 0.36 -5.46
CA LEU A 100 -8.37 0.62 -6.22
C LEU A 100 -9.41 -0.53 -6.11
N GLY A 101 -9.53 -1.13 -4.92
CA GLY A 101 -10.41 -2.27 -4.65
C GLY A 101 -9.91 -3.63 -5.16
N SER A 102 -8.86 -3.65 -6.00
CA SER A 102 -8.26 -4.88 -6.52
C SER A 102 -7.17 -5.39 -5.59
N THR A 103 -7.08 -6.71 -5.42
CA THR A 103 -6.13 -7.36 -4.51
C THR A 103 -5.00 -8.04 -5.28
N TYR A 104 -3.77 -7.82 -4.84
CA TYR A 104 -2.54 -8.36 -5.39
C TYR A 104 -1.79 -9.12 -4.30
N PHE A 105 -1.35 -10.33 -4.60
CA PHE A 105 -0.65 -11.18 -3.66
C PHE A 105 0.82 -11.36 -4.05
N GLY A 106 1.67 -11.59 -3.07
CA GLY A 106 3.06 -11.95 -3.29
C GLY A 106 3.70 -12.54 -2.04
N LYS A 107 4.96 -12.98 -2.16
CA LYS A 107 5.77 -13.48 -1.04
C LYS A 107 6.84 -12.43 -0.73
N GLN A 108 6.94 -12.02 0.53
CA GLN A 108 7.78 -10.92 1.03
C GLN A 108 7.45 -9.53 0.48
N SER A 109 6.99 -9.45 -0.77
CA SER A 109 6.58 -8.21 -1.44
C SER A 109 5.45 -8.48 -2.43
N ALA A 110 4.66 -7.44 -2.71
CA ALA A 110 3.68 -7.40 -3.78
C ALA A 110 3.72 -6.02 -4.44
N GLN A 111 3.44 -5.94 -5.74
CA GLN A 111 3.41 -4.68 -6.46
C GLN A 111 2.37 -4.69 -7.57
N HIS A 112 1.93 -3.50 -7.96
CA HIS A 112 1.11 -3.33 -9.15
C HIS A 112 1.46 -2.01 -9.85
N THR A 113 1.45 -2.05 -11.18
CA THR A 113 1.68 -0.89 -12.05
C THR A 113 0.42 -0.61 -12.85
N PHE A 114 -0.05 0.62 -12.80
CA PHE A 114 -1.27 1.04 -13.49
C PHE A 114 -1.17 2.51 -13.92
N LYS A 115 -2.09 2.94 -14.77
CA LYS A 115 -2.20 4.32 -15.24
C LYS A 115 -3.43 4.97 -14.56
N PRO A 116 -3.23 5.84 -13.57
CA PRO A 116 -4.32 6.39 -12.77
C PRO A 116 -5.13 7.42 -13.57
N VAL A 117 -6.41 7.51 -13.25
CA VAL A 117 -7.35 8.51 -13.74
C VAL A 117 -7.78 9.44 -12.61
N MET A 118 -8.40 10.59 -12.94
CA MET A 118 -8.86 11.56 -11.93
C MET A 118 -9.68 10.97 -10.78
N SER A 119 -10.55 9.98 -11.03
CA SER A 119 -11.36 9.34 -9.98
C SER A 119 -10.57 8.46 -9.01
N ASN A 120 -9.29 8.18 -9.29
CA ASN A 120 -8.41 7.43 -8.40
C ASN A 120 -7.73 8.32 -7.35
N ASP A 121 -7.79 9.63 -7.49
CA ASP A 121 -7.23 10.56 -6.52
C ASP A 121 -7.94 10.42 -5.16
N GLY A 122 -7.16 10.40 -4.07
CA GLY A 122 -7.65 10.15 -2.72
C GLY A 122 -7.99 8.69 -2.42
N SER A 123 -7.83 7.76 -3.38
CA SER A 123 -8.13 6.34 -3.13
C SER A 123 -7.14 5.70 -2.17
N ASP A 124 -7.65 4.88 -1.25
CA ASP A 124 -6.85 4.14 -0.29
C ASP A 124 -6.05 3.00 -0.95
N VAL A 125 -4.87 2.79 -0.38
CA VAL A 125 -3.95 1.69 -0.65
C VAL A 125 -3.67 1.04 0.68
N THR A 126 -3.96 -0.26 0.79
CA THR A 126 -3.70 -1.02 2.02
C THR A 126 -2.76 -2.17 1.73
N CYS A 127 -1.89 -2.46 2.68
CA CYS A 127 -0.99 -3.60 2.59
C CYS A 127 -0.95 -4.35 3.91
N GLN A 128 -1.02 -5.68 3.85
CA GLN A 128 -1.15 -6.55 5.02
C GLN A 128 -0.28 -7.79 4.89
N VAL A 129 0.31 -8.22 6.01
CA VAL A 129 1.00 -9.52 6.13
C VAL A 129 0.00 -10.64 6.36
N LYS A 130 0.13 -11.74 5.64
CA LYS A 130 -0.68 -12.96 5.77
C LYS A 130 0.21 -14.19 5.93
N TYR A 131 -0.11 -15.02 6.91
CA TYR A 131 0.40 -16.39 7.02
C TYR A 131 -0.74 -17.38 6.77
N GLU A 132 -0.44 -18.57 6.24
CA GLU A 132 -1.46 -19.58 5.92
C GLU A 132 -2.20 -20.06 7.18
N ASP A 133 -1.46 -20.26 8.27
CA ASP A 133 -1.98 -20.82 9.52
C ASP A 133 -2.43 -19.76 10.55
N ILE A 134 -2.28 -18.46 10.24
CA ILE A 134 -2.68 -17.36 11.12
C ILE A 134 -3.88 -16.64 10.52
N ARG A 135 -5.01 -16.65 11.24
CA ARG A 135 -6.28 -16.04 10.77
C ARG A 135 -6.29 -14.52 10.85
N TYR A 136 -5.49 -13.92 11.73
CA TYR A 136 -5.38 -12.47 11.87
C TYR A 136 -4.19 -11.91 11.08
N TYR A 137 -4.25 -10.62 10.76
CA TYR A 137 -3.18 -9.91 10.07
C TYR A 137 -2.25 -9.28 11.11
N PRO A 138 -1.04 -9.82 11.34
CA PRO A 138 -0.19 -9.35 12.42
C PRO A 138 0.36 -7.94 12.16
N LEU A 139 0.50 -7.55 10.89
CA LEU A 139 0.99 -6.24 10.47
C LEU A 139 0.22 -5.72 9.26
N HIS A 140 -0.07 -4.42 9.27
CA HIS A 140 -0.71 -3.71 8.17
C HIS A 140 -0.24 -2.26 8.11
N THR A 141 -0.34 -1.66 6.93
CA THR A 141 -0.11 -0.23 6.70
C THR A 141 -1.01 0.27 5.58
N SER A 142 -1.22 1.59 5.54
CA SER A 142 -2.09 2.25 4.56
C SER A 142 -1.53 3.60 4.12
N ALA A 143 -1.85 3.97 2.90
CA ALA A 143 -1.58 5.27 2.31
C ALA A 143 -2.70 5.59 1.31
N TYR A 144 -2.70 6.80 0.76
CA TYR A 144 -3.64 7.16 -0.31
C TYR A 144 -2.92 7.72 -1.53
N ILE A 145 -3.56 7.56 -2.69
CA ILE A 145 -3.06 8.06 -3.96
C ILE A 145 -3.30 9.58 -4.01
N TYR A 146 -2.25 10.34 -4.31
CA TYR A 146 -2.33 11.78 -4.53
C TYR A 146 -1.89 12.11 -5.96
N LEU A 147 -2.84 12.49 -6.81
CA LEU A 147 -2.60 12.74 -8.22
C LEU A 147 -2.33 14.23 -8.49
N LYS A 148 -1.30 14.47 -9.31
CA LYS A 148 -1.06 15.75 -9.96
C LYS A 148 -1.79 15.79 -11.29
N PHE A 149 -2.45 16.91 -11.55
CA PHE A 149 -3.20 17.16 -12.79
C PHE A 149 -2.52 18.28 -13.58
N LYS A 150 -2.43 18.11 -14.90
CA LYS A 150 -1.91 19.13 -15.82
C LYS A 150 -3.06 19.99 -16.35
N PRO A 151 -2.98 21.32 -16.26
CA PRO A 151 -4.05 22.19 -16.74
C PRO A 151 -4.26 22.00 -18.24
N VAL A 152 -5.52 21.87 -18.65
CA VAL A 152 -5.94 21.78 -20.05
C VAL A 152 -6.87 22.94 -20.36
N ILE A 153 -6.58 23.71 -21.42
CA ILE A 153 -7.51 24.71 -21.95
C ILE A 153 -8.60 23.99 -22.73
N THR A 154 -9.85 24.21 -22.35
CA THR A 154 -11.04 23.55 -22.90
C THR A 154 -11.81 24.41 -23.89
N GLY A 155 -11.44 25.69 -24.07
CA GLY A 155 -12.05 26.58 -25.05
C GLY A 155 -12.21 28.02 -24.54
N PHE A 156 -12.79 28.85 -25.41
CA PHE A 156 -13.15 30.23 -25.13
C PHE A 156 -14.68 30.37 -25.03
N ILE A 157 -15.17 31.38 -24.32
CA ILE A 157 -16.60 31.67 -24.24
C ILE A 157 -16.81 33.17 -24.49
N PRO A 158 -17.50 33.56 -25.59
CA PRO A 158 -17.95 32.70 -26.70
C PRO A 158 -16.77 32.17 -27.56
N ASP A 159 -16.93 30.98 -28.17
CA ASP A 159 -15.89 30.37 -29.02
C ASP A 159 -15.54 31.23 -30.25
N ILE A 160 -16.54 31.89 -30.84
CA ILE A 160 -16.35 32.87 -31.92
C ILE A 160 -17.03 34.16 -31.49
N LEU A 161 -16.25 35.24 -31.51
CA LEU A 161 -16.75 36.55 -31.15
C LEU A 161 -17.02 37.36 -32.42
N ARG A 162 -18.28 37.79 -32.59
CA ARG A 162 -18.71 38.65 -33.70
C ARG A 162 -19.34 39.90 -33.12
N THR A 163 -18.92 41.05 -33.61
CA THR A 163 -19.50 42.35 -33.25
C THR A 163 -19.55 43.24 -34.47
N GLU A 164 -20.58 44.09 -34.57
CA GLU A 164 -20.67 45.15 -35.57
C GLU A 164 -20.08 46.44 -35.00
N GLU A 165 -19.36 47.18 -35.85
CA GLU A 165 -18.65 48.42 -35.48
C GLU A 165 -19.60 49.62 -35.26
N THR A 166 -20.89 49.46 -35.53
CA THR A 166 -21.86 50.53 -35.76
C THR A 166 -22.53 51.11 -34.50
N LYS A 167 -22.21 50.62 -33.29
CA LYS A 167 -22.71 51.21 -32.03
C LYS A 167 -21.55 51.62 -31.13
N ALA A 168 -21.50 52.90 -30.79
CA ALA A 168 -20.66 53.38 -29.69
C ALA A 168 -20.96 52.54 -28.43
N PHE A 169 -19.91 52.14 -27.70
CA PHE A 169 -19.95 51.34 -26.47
C PHE A 169 -20.27 49.84 -26.60
N VAL A 170 -19.60 49.11 -27.51
CA VAL A 170 -19.59 47.63 -27.46
C VAL A 170 -18.65 47.16 -26.35
N HIS A 171 -19.21 46.52 -25.31
CA HIS A 171 -18.44 45.84 -24.27
C HIS A 171 -18.35 44.34 -24.59
N VAL A 172 -17.12 43.81 -24.67
CA VAL A 172 -16.86 42.41 -25.00
C VAL A 172 -16.13 41.71 -23.85
N VAL A 173 -16.65 40.57 -23.43
CA VAL A 173 -15.99 39.68 -22.47
C VAL A 173 -15.52 38.42 -23.19
N ILE A 174 -14.22 38.17 -23.17
CA ILE A 174 -13.62 36.92 -23.64
C ILE A 174 -13.29 36.09 -22.41
N SER A 175 -13.91 34.93 -22.28
CA SER A 175 -13.61 34.01 -21.18
C SER A 175 -12.75 32.86 -21.68
N CYS A 176 -11.77 32.42 -20.89
CA CYS A 176 -10.98 31.21 -21.15
C CYS A 176 -11.34 30.17 -20.09
N ARG A 177 -11.60 28.92 -20.50
CA ARG A 177 -11.97 27.84 -19.58
C ARG A 177 -10.86 26.80 -19.54
N SER A 178 -10.37 26.48 -18.34
CA SER A 178 -9.40 25.41 -18.10
C SER A 178 -9.93 24.37 -17.10
N THR A 179 -9.40 23.16 -17.17
CA THR A 179 -9.68 22.05 -16.24
C THR A 179 -8.40 21.35 -15.82
N GLY A 180 -8.46 20.55 -14.75
CA GLY A 180 -7.42 19.58 -14.39
C GLY A 180 -6.11 20.19 -13.88
N SER A 181 -6.12 21.06 -12.85
CA SER A 181 -4.87 21.61 -12.31
C SER A 181 -4.66 21.23 -10.84
N ARG A 182 -3.58 20.49 -10.56
CA ARG A 182 -3.06 20.32 -9.20
C ARG A 182 -1.54 20.23 -9.21
N PRO A 183 -0.82 21.25 -8.70
CA PRO A 183 -1.32 22.45 -8.00
C PRO A 183 -2.14 23.39 -8.90
N ALA A 184 -2.82 24.38 -8.30
CA ALA A 184 -3.59 25.37 -9.06
C ALA A 184 -2.68 26.12 -10.05
N ALA A 185 -3.12 26.20 -11.30
CA ALA A 185 -2.40 26.92 -12.36
C ALA A 185 -2.85 28.38 -12.42
N SER A 186 -1.92 29.25 -12.76
CA SER A 186 -2.20 30.63 -13.11
C SER A 186 -2.62 30.72 -14.58
N MET A 187 -3.64 31.53 -14.85
CA MET A 187 -4.04 31.87 -16.21
C MET A 187 -3.52 33.25 -16.58
N TYR A 188 -3.08 33.40 -17.82
CA TYR A 188 -2.55 34.65 -18.36
C TYR A 188 -3.24 34.98 -19.68
N TRP A 189 -3.58 36.25 -19.87
CA TRP A 189 -4.07 36.80 -21.13
C TRP A 189 -2.94 37.47 -21.88
N PHE A 190 -2.85 37.17 -23.17
CA PHE A 190 -1.91 37.80 -24.08
C PHE A 190 -2.67 38.56 -25.15
N LEU A 191 -2.27 39.81 -25.38
CA LEU A 191 -2.67 40.58 -26.56
C LEU A 191 -1.45 40.68 -27.47
N GLY A 192 -1.46 39.93 -28.57
CA GLY A 192 -0.24 39.71 -29.36
C GLY A 192 0.83 39.02 -28.51
N GLN A 193 1.99 39.67 -28.32
CA GLN A 193 3.09 39.16 -27.49
C GLN A 193 3.11 39.74 -26.06
N LYS A 194 2.25 40.72 -25.75
CA LYS A 194 2.25 41.39 -24.45
C LYS A 194 1.33 40.67 -23.47
N ASN A 195 1.88 40.25 -22.32
CA ASN A 195 1.10 39.74 -21.20
C ASN A 195 0.37 40.91 -20.51
N TYR A 196 -0.93 40.76 -20.29
CA TYR A 196 -1.79 41.78 -19.67
C TYR A 196 -2.27 41.41 -18.26
N CYS A 197 -1.93 40.24 -17.73
CA CYS A 197 -2.39 39.82 -16.42
C CYS A 197 -1.49 40.35 -15.29
N ASN A 198 -2.03 41.27 -14.49
CA ASN A 198 -1.47 41.71 -13.21
C ASN A 198 -2.14 41.04 -11.99
N GLU A 199 -3.11 40.15 -12.16
CA GLU A 199 -3.80 39.51 -11.04
C GLU A 199 -3.84 37.98 -11.19
N THR A 200 -3.10 37.32 -10.30
CA THR A 200 -3.09 35.87 -10.12
C THR A 200 -4.40 35.43 -9.46
N ILE A 201 -5.46 35.22 -10.23
CA ILE A 201 -6.69 34.65 -9.68
C ILE A 201 -6.47 33.14 -9.53
N THR A 202 -6.08 32.73 -8.32
CA THR A 202 -6.05 31.33 -7.92
C THR A 202 -7.48 30.85 -7.78
N LYS A 203 -7.90 29.90 -8.62
CA LYS A 203 -9.18 29.23 -8.44
C LYS A 203 -9.11 28.37 -7.17
N THR A 204 -9.81 28.79 -6.13
CA THR A 204 -10.09 27.98 -4.94
C THR A 204 -11.02 26.85 -5.38
N THR A 205 -10.55 25.61 -5.30
CA THR A 205 -11.36 24.39 -5.40
C THR A 205 -12.12 24.15 -4.12
#